data_AF-A0A9J7AJ12-F1
#
_entry.id   AF-A0A9J7AJ12-F1
#
_cell.length_a   1.000
_cell.length_b   1.000
_cell.length_c   1.000
_cell.angle_alpha   90.00
_cell.angle_beta   90.00
_cell.angle_gamma   90.00
#
_symmetry.space_group_name_H-M   'P 1'
#
loop_
_entity.id
_entity.type
_entity.pdbx_description
1 polymer ?
#
loop_
_entity_poly.entity_id
_entity_poly.type
_entity_poly.pdbx_seq_one_letter_code
_entity_poly.pdbx_strand_id
1 'polypeptide(L)'
;MVTRASLSLSEPNERWIQDKIDSKEFSSRSEVVNDLIRKAREVEEVRQRLIAAELSVAEQGWVEKSQDAILADFRKKAQQDGKQNI
;
A
#
# COMPACT_ATOMS: atom_id res chain seq x y z
N MET A 1 2.78 -16.16 14.91
CA MET A 1 1.74 -17.02 15.51
C MET A 1 0.39 -16.56 14.98
N VAL A 2 -0.47 -17.47 14.52
CA VAL A 2 -1.84 -17.13 14.09
C VAL A 2 -2.75 -17.26 15.30
N THR A 3 -3.48 -16.20 15.65
CA THR A 3 -4.45 -16.23 16.76
C THR A 3 -5.82 -16.62 16.22
N ARG A 4 -6.44 -17.65 16.82
CA ARG A 4 -7.79 -18.06 16.43
C ARG A 4 -8.81 -17.05 16.99
N ALA A 5 -9.54 -16.40 16.10
CA ALA A 5 -10.67 -15.53 16.44
C ALA A 5 -11.98 -16.17 15.95
N SER A 6 -13.04 -16.08 16.76
CA SER A 6 -14.41 -16.41 16.33
C SER A 6 -15.07 -15.13 15.82
N LEU A 7 -15.56 -15.13 14.59
CA LEU A 7 -16.18 -13.97 13.94
C LEU A 7 -17.54 -14.39 13.38
N SER A 8 -18.54 -13.52 13.52
CA SER A 8 -19.84 -13.69 12.88
C SER A 8 -19.85 -12.90 11.58
N LEU A 9 -20.15 -13.58 10.48
CA LEU A 9 -20.24 -12.99 9.14
C LEU A 9 -21.70 -12.94 8.70
N SER A 10 -22.02 -11.99 7.82
CA SER A 10 -23.34 -11.97 7.17
C SER A 10 -23.48 -13.16 6.22
N GLU A 11 -24.71 -13.61 5.99
CA GLU A 11 -25.00 -14.76 5.13
C GLU A 11 -24.39 -14.64 3.72
N PRO A 12 -24.46 -13.48 3.03
CA PRO A 12 -23.81 -13.33 1.72
C PRO A 12 -22.29 -13.45 1.77
N ASN A 13 -21.66 -12.96 2.86
CA ASN A 13 -20.20 -13.02 3.02
C ASN A 13 -19.72 -14.44 3.31
N GLU A 14 -20.47 -15.20 4.13
CA GLU A 14 -20.16 -16.61 4.39
C GLU A 14 -20.25 -17.43 3.10
N ARG A 15 -21.30 -17.22 2.28
CA ARG A 15 -21.44 -17.89 0.98
C ARG A 15 -20.27 -17.58 0.06
N TRP A 16 -19.89 -16.31 -0.06
CA TRP A 16 -18.74 -15.91 -0.88
C TRP A 16 -17.43 -16.53 -0.39
N ILE A 17 -17.20 -16.61 0.92
CA ILE A 17 -16.02 -17.29 1.49
C ILE A 17 -16.07 -18.79 1.18
N GLN A 18 -17.23 -19.42 1.29
CA GLN A 18 -17.39 -20.84 0.99
C GLN A 18 -17.11 -21.14 -0.49
N ASP A 19 -17.64 -20.33 -1.42
CA ASP A 19 -17.37 -20.44 -2.86
C ASP A 19 -15.86 -20.37 -3.17
N LYS A 20 -15.12 -19.55 -2.41
CA LYS A 20 -13.65 -19.40 -2.53
C LYS A 20 -12.85 -20.57 -1.99
N ILE A 21 -13.40 -21.31 -1.03
CA ILE A 21 -12.81 -22.56 -0.54
C ILE A 21 -13.16 -23.68 -1.51
N ASP A 22 -14.39 -23.71 -2.01
CA ASP A 22 -14.87 -24.73 -2.95
C ASP A 22 -14.16 -24.64 -4.31
N SER A 23 -13.77 -23.43 -4.74
CA SER A 23 -12.91 -23.21 -5.91
C SER A 23 -11.47 -23.70 -5.73
N LYS A 24 -11.10 -24.17 -4.53
CA LYS A 24 -9.74 -24.55 -4.13
C LYS A 24 -8.71 -23.41 -4.25
N GLU A 25 -9.16 -22.17 -4.36
CA GLU A 25 -8.27 -21.00 -4.27
C GLU A 25 -7.72 -20.83 -2.84
N PHE A 26 -8.45 -21.33 -1.84
CA PHE A 26 -8.06 -21.25 -0.43
C PHE A 26 -8.33 -22.56 0.31
N SER A 27 -7.49 -22.88 1.29
CA SER A 27 -7.57 -24.10 2.08
C SER A 27 -8.47 -23.96 3.31
N SER A 28 -8.75 -22.73 3.76
CA SER A 28 -9.58 -22.48 4.94
C SER A 28 -10.18 -21.08 4.98
N ARG A 29 -11.28 -20.93 5.75
CA ARG A 29 -11.91 -19.62 6.02
C ARG A 29 -10.93 -18.61 6.61
N SER A 30 -10.07 -19.04 7.52
CA SER A 30 -9.06 -18.18 8.13
C SER A 30 -8.04 -17.67 7.12
N GLU A 31 -7.71 -18.47 6.10
CA GLU A 31 -6.81 -18.05 5.01
C GLU A 31 -7.45 -16.96 4.16
N VAL A 32 -8.72 -17.13 3.76
CA VAL A 32 -9.48 -16.11 3.01
C VAL A 32 -9.55 -14.79 3.79
N VAL A 33 -9.89 -14.86 5.08
CA VAL A 33 -9.99 -13.67 5.93
C VAL A 33 -8.64 -12.99 6.12
N ASN A 34 -7.57 -13.75 6.33
CA ASN A 34 -6.23 -13.19 6.46
C ASN A 34 -5.76 -12.51 5.17
N ASP A 35 -6.06 -13.10 4.00
CA ASP A 35 -5.74 -12.49 2.71
C ASP A 35 -6.53 -11.20 2.47
N LEU A 36 -7.80 -11.16 2.87
CA LEU A 36 -8.61 -9.95 2.86
C LEU A 36 -8.04 -8.85 3.77
N ILE A 37 -7.60 -9.20 4.98
CA ILE A 37 -6.96 -8.25 5.90
C ILE A 37 -5.66 -7.70 5.30
N ARG A 38 -4.86 -8.55 4.66
CA ARG A 38 -3.63 -8.12 3.97
C ARG A 38 -3.95 -7.11 2.86
N LYS A 39 -4.92 -7.42 2.00
CA LYS A 39 -5.37 -6.51 0.93
C LYS A 39 -5.91 -5.19 1.49
N ALA A 40 -6.70 -5.24 2.57
CA ALA A 40 -7.23 -4.05 3.21
C ALA A 40 -6.10 -3.15 3.74
N ARG A 41 -5.06 -3.72 4.36
CA ARG A 41 -3.89 -2.95 4.83
C ARG A 41 -3.11 -2.31 3.70
N GLU A 42 -2.90 -3.02 2.59
CA GLU A 42 -2.24 -2.45 1.40
C GLU A 42 -3.03 -1.25 0.86
N VAL A 43 -4.35 -1.36 0.78
CA VAL A 43 -5.22 -0.25 0.34
C VAL A 43 -5.18 0.91 1.34
N GLU A 44 -5.20 0.63 2.64
CA GLU A 44 -5.08 1.65 3.68
C GLU A 44 -3.74 2.39 3.59
N GLU A 45 -2.62 1.68 3.43
CA GLU A 45 -1.29 2.29 3.27
C GLU A 45 -1.23 3.20 2.04
N VAL A 46 -1.75 2.74 0.90
CA VAL A 46 -1.83 3.56 -0.32
C VAL A 46 -2.68 4.80 -0.08
N ARG A 47 -3.83 4.64 0.60
CA ARG A 47 -4.71 5.76 0.93
C ARG A 47 -4.04 6.76 1.86
N GLN A 48 -3.33 6.31 2.89
CA GLN A 48 -2.58 7.17 3.80
C GLN A 48 -1.49 7.94 3.07
N ARG A 49 -0.76 7.28 2.17
CA ARG A 49 0.25 7.94 1.32
C ARG A 49 -0.35 9.00 0.41
N LEU A 50 -1.53 8.73 -0.16
CA LEU A 50 -2.25 9.69 -0.99
C LEU A 50 -2.68 10.91 -0.17
N ILE A 51 -3.28 10.69 0.99
CA ILE A 51 -3.68 11.78 1.90
C ILE A 51 -2.45 12.61 2.32
N ALA A 52 -1.33 11.96 2.66
CA ALA A 52 -0.10 12.65 3.01
C ALA A 52 0.46 13.48 1.83
N ALA A 53 0.36 12.97 0.61
CA ALA A 53 0.77 13.70 -0.59
C ALA A 53 -0.13 14.92 -0.83
N GLU A 54 -1.45 14.77 -0.70
CA GLU A 54 -2.41 15.88 -0.82
C GLU A 54 -2.17 16.96 0.24
N LEU A 55 -1.93 16.55 1.50
CA LEU A 55 -1.62 17.47 2.59
C LEU A 55 -0.29 18.19 2.35
N SER A 56 0.74 17.48 1.89
CA SER A 56 2.04 18.07 1.55
C SER A 56 1.91 19.13 0.46
N VAL A 57 1.09 18.90 -0.56
CA VAL A 57 0.82 19.90 -1.60
C VAL A 57 0.03 21.09 -1.03
N ALA A 58 -0.93 20.85 -0.13
CA ALA A 58 -1.68 21.92 0.51
C ALA A 58 -0.81 22.81 1.42
N GLU A 59 0.15 22.22 2.13
CA GLU A 59 1.04 22.93 3.06
C GLU A 59 2.24 23.59 2.38
N GLN A 60 2.88 22.89 1.45
CA GLN A 60 4.16 23.32 0.84
C GLN A 60 3.96 23.94 -0.55
N GLY A 61 2.77 23.81 -1.14
CA GLY A 61 2.48 24.26 -2.50
C GLY A 61 2.94 23.26 -3.56
N TRP A 62 2.62 23.58 -4.82
CA TRP A 62 3.01 22.78 -5.97
C TRP A 62 4.49 23.00 -6.33
N VAL A 63 5.10 21.99 -6.97
CA VAL A 63 6.46 22.13 -7.50
C VAL A 63 6.43 23.09 -8.70
N GLU A 64 7.06 24.25 -8.56
CA GLU A 64 7.18 25.24 -9.63
C GLU A 64 8.38 24.99 -10.56
N LYS A 65 9.27 24.06 -10.21
CA LYS A 65 10.45 23.74 -11.01
C LYS A 65 10.06 23.00 -12.30
N SER A 66 10.65 23.39 -13.42
CA SER A 66 10.54 22.65 -14.68
C SER A 66 11.26 21.30 -14.63
N GLN A 67 10.86 20.36 -15.49
CA GLN A 67 11.49 19.04 -15.57
C GLN A 67 13.01 19.11 -15.77
N ASP A 68 13.50 19.99 -16.65
CA ASP A 68 14.93 20.18 -16.90
C ASP A 68 15.68 20.66 -15.66
N ALA A 69 15.08 21.56 -14.87
CA ALA A 69 15.67 22.04 -13.62
C ALA A 69 15.76 20.93 -12.56
N ILE A 70 14.72 20.10 -12.45
CA ILE A 70 14.70 18.95 -11.55
C ILE A 70 15.78 17.91 -11.94
N LEU A 71 15.91 17.62 -13.25
CA LEU A 71 16.94 16.71 -13.76
C LEU A 71 18.36 17.24 -13.53
N ALA A 72 18.57 18.55 -13.71
CA ALA A 72 19.85 19.18 -13.43
C ALA A 72 20.24 19.08 -11.95
N ASP A 73 19.28 19.29 -11.03
CA ASP A 73 19.49 19.15 -9.58
C ASP A 73 19.85 17.71 -9.20
N PHE A 74 19.13 16.71 -9.74
CA PHE A 74 19.45 15.30 -9.50
C PHE A 74 20.85 14.91 -9.99
N ARG A 75 21.25 15.37 -11.18
CA ARG A 75 22.60 15.12 -11.73
C ARG A 75 23.69 15.75 -10.85
N LYS A 76 23.49 16.97 -10.38
CA LYS A 76 24.42 17.63 -9.45
C LYS A 76 24.55 16.86 -8.13
N LYS A 77 23.43 16.40 -7.57
CA LYS A 77 23.42 15.63 -6.31
C LYS A 77 24.15 14.30 -6.45
N ALA A 78 23.89 13.54 -7.51
CA ALA A 78 24.58 12.28 -7.79
C ALA A 78 26.10 12.45 -7.96
N GLN A 79 26.55 13.56 -8.55
CA GLN A 79 27.97 13.89 -8.67
C GLN A 79 28.62 14.28 -7.32
N GLN A 80 27.87 14.88 -6.39
CA GLN A 80 28.36 15.20 -5.05
C GLN A 80 28.47 13.95 -4.18
N ASP A 81 27.46 13.09 -4.21
CA ASP A 81 27.45 11.84 -3.43
C ASP A 81 28.56 10.89 -3.88
N GLY A 82 28.87 10.86 -5.19
CA GLY A 82 30.02 10.11 -5.72
C GLY A 82 31.39 10.68 -5.33
N LYS A 83 31.49 11.96 -4.95
CA LYS A 83 32.74 12.60 -4.48
C LYS A 83 32.95 12.47 -2.97
N GLN A 84 31.90 12.26 -2.19
CA GLN A 84 31.98 12.06 -0.74
C GLN A 84 32.34 10.63 -0.34
N ASN A 85 32.34 9.70 -1.31
CA ASN A 85 32.61 8.27 -1.10
C ASN A 85 33.99 7.82 -1.61
N ILE A 86 34.94 8.75 -1.77
CA ILE A 86 36.35 8.52 -2.14
C ILE A 86 37.25 9.06 -1.04
#